data_AF-A0A947WIM8-F1
#
_entry.id   AF-A0A947WIM8-F1
#
_cell.length_a   1.000
_cell.length_b   1.000
_cell.length_c   1.000
_cell.angle_alpha   90.00
_cell.angle_beta   90.00
_cell.angle_gamma   90.00
#
_symmetry.space_group_name_H-M   'P 1'
#
loop_
_entity.id
_entity.type
_entity.pdbx_description
1 polymer ?
#
loop_
_entity_poly.entity_id
_entity_poly.type
_entity_poly.pdbx_seq_one_letter_code
_entity_poly.pdbx_strand_id
1 'polypeptide(L)'
;MVREAPGPEIEGYNKEIQKGTKEQIVLIEGPEYKYWEIPEEIERTGEIAVSQDGSQLMLGKLKEGGEAVFVNFRKGSVFERVKDLQWAQDSSDFVYIGKRYHIDEEVPSGGEIAEEGDLDDLEVLICNGEEVFQSKSLSFPAINPNGETFSCVKNQKGDKGDWSLWGGALIINGKRRTSPERSVTLMHRGIQYSLDGKKIAVDYSSRLDREDERTRENMTAILDEENQYHIIPARDTRNSQFSPDSNDFYCTGIDFRTEIPTIYKNEEGIFEGDPDEQGYYSNLKVAPDSTHCAYTHVIARENAAESSRFQCMINGERRGEPVNDMGAFVWSRDSSKVAIETKSWKGDTKDSKNIRESIREYSVKSNDEHRGKEYDSVSLPTYSSDGKHLAYFASNDSTGFMLVFNDEEYPLYDNETMSTKTDQVGNRPLDLRFEEETVQGTAVSLEATFKIDGRIAVRTFMFSEAVDPVKREQLELEDGLFSLDSD
;
A
#
# COMPACT_ATOMS: atom_id res chain seq x y z
N MET A 1 -12.85 44.96 30.65
CA MET A 1 -13.36 45.45 29.36
C MET A 1 -12.18 45.57 28.42
N VAL A 2 -11.83 44.48 27.75
CA VAL A 2 -10.86 44.46 26.65
C VAL A 2 -11.69 44.05 25.43
N ARG A 3 -11.69 44.92 24.42
CA ARG A 3 -12.36 44.67 23.14
C ARG A 3 -11.38 43.88 22.28
N GLU A 4 -11.81 42.71 21.82
CA GLU A 4 -11.16 41.96 20.75
C GLU A 4 -11.39 42.69 19.42
N ALA A 5 -10.34 42.77 18.60
CA ALA A 5 -10.44 43.24 17.23
C ALA A 5 -10.95 42.09 16.35
N PRO A 6 -11.90 42.33 15.42
CA PRO A 6 -12.33 41.30 14.48
C PRO A 6 -11.24 41.07 13.44
N GLY A 7 -10.83 39.81 13.27
CA GLY A 7 -10.10 39.36 12.10
C GLY A 7 -10.95 39.48 10.83
N PRO A 8 -10.34 39.43 9.63
CA PRO A 8 -11.04 39.67 8.38
C PRO A 8 -12.14 38.62 8.16
N GLU A 9 -13.38 39.08 8.00
CA GLU A 9 -14.49 38.29 7.50
C GLU A 9 -14.18 37.85 6.07
N ILE A 10 -13.98 36.54 5.86
CA ILE A 10 -13.96 35.94 4.54
C ILE A 10 -15.42 35.75 4.11
N GLU A 11 -16.02 36.82 3.57
CA GLU A 11 -17.31 36.74 2.88
C GLU A 11 -17.17 35.88 1.61
N GLY A 12 -17.85 34.73 1.55
CA GLY A 12 -17.97 33.96 0.31
C GLY A 12 -18.26 32.46 0.44
N TYR A 13 -18.12 31.85 1.62
CA TYR A 13 -18.22 30.40 1.78
C TYR A 13 -19.46 29.95 2.57
N ASN A 14 -20.65 30.26 2.05
CA ASN A 14 -21.90 29.62 2.44
C ASN A 14 -22.70 29.29 1.17
N LYS A 15 -22.20 28.36 0.36
CA LYS A 15 -23.05 27.68 -0.62
C LYS A 15 -23.72 26.54 0.11
N GLU A 16 -25.00 26.71 0.44
CA GLU A 16 -25.87 25.61 0.90
C GLU A 16 -25.66 24.41 -0.04
N ILE A 17 -25.11 23.32 0.50
CA ILE A 17 -25.13 22.02 -0.17
C ILE A 17 -26.60 21.64 -0.26
N GLN A 18 -27.20 21.85 -1.43
CA GLN A 18 -28.57 21.41 -1.69
C GLN A 18 -28.63 19.91 -1.45
N LYS A 19 -29.62 19.52 -0.64
CA LYS A 19 -29.90 18.15 -0.20
C LYS A 19 -30.35 17.30 -1.40
N GLY A 20 -29.41 16.91 -2.25
CA GLY A 20 -29.57 16.02 -3.39
C GLY A 20 -28.73 14.75 -3.21
N THR A 21 -29.31 13.59 -3.51
CA THR A 21 -28.84 12.24 -3.16
C THR A 21 -27.70 11.70 -4.04
N LYS A 22 -26.81 12.55 -4.57
CA LYS A 22 -25.70 12.07 -5.41
C LYS A 22 -24.47 11.79 -4.55
N GLU A 23 -23.89 10.60 -4.72
CA GLU A 23 -22.58 10.28 -4.15
C GLU A 23 -21.56 11.26 -4.76
N GLN A 24 -20.71 11.84 -3.92
CA GLN A 24 -19.63 12.75 -4.32
C GLN A 24 -18.31 12.14 -3.86
N ILE A 25 -17.28 12.24 -4.69
CA ILE A 25 -15.91 11.94 -4.29
C ILE A 25 -15.21 13.29 -4.10
N VAL A 26 -14.61 13.46 -2.93
CA VAL A 26 -13.81 14.63 -2.61
C VAL A 26 -12.36 14.20 -2.70
N LEU A 27 -11.63 14.80 -3.65
CA LEU A 27 -10.18 14.72 -3.72
C LEU A 27 -9.63 16.08 -3.29
N ILE A 28 -8.60 16.03 -2.45
CA ILE A 28 -7.93 17.22 -1.95
C ILE A 28 -6.65 17.36 -2.77
N GLU A 29 -6.50 18.50 -3.45
CA GLU A 29 -5.26 18.88 -4.14
C GLU A 29 -4.80 20.20 -3.51
N GLY A 30 -3.94 20.13 -2.48
CA GLY A 30 -3.49 21.32 -1.75
C GLY A 30 -4.63 22.03 -0.98
N PRO A 31 -4.64 23.38 -0.88
CA PRO A 31 -5.67 24.12 -0.13
C PRO A 31 -7.03 24.16 -0.84
N GLU A 32 -7.11 23.70 -2.09
CA GLU A 32 -8.33 23.70 -2.88
C GLU A 32 -9.02 22.33 -2.87
N TYR A 33 -10.30 22.32 -2.49
CA TYR A 33 -11.14 21.13 -2.62
C TYR A 33 -11.64 21.01 -4.05
N LYS A 34 -11.24 19.96 -4.75
CA LYS A 34 -11.89 19.58 -6.01
C LYS A 34 -13.00 18.59 -5.69
N TYR A 35 -14.23 19.02 -5.93
CA TYR A 35 -15.40 18.15 -5.88
C TYR A 35 -15.57 17.48 -7.25
N TRP A 36 -15.59 16.15 -7.25
CA TRP A 36 -15.78 15.36 -8.47
C TRP A 36 -17.21 14.83 -8.48
N GLU A 37 -18.02 15.26 -9.45
CA GLU A 37 -19.34 14.69 -9.66
C GLU A 37 -19.19 13.30 -10.31
N ILE A 38 -19.66 12.26 -9.63
CA ILE A 38 -19.68 10.91 -10.19
C ILE A 38 -20.61 10.90 -11.42
N PRO A 39 -20.15 10.46 -12.60
CA PRO A 39 -20.99 10.34 -13.78
C PRO A 39 -22.25 9.52 -13.49
N GLU A 40 -23.40 9.94 -14.03
CA GLU A 40 -24.68 9.27 -13.75
C GLU A 40 -24.72 7.80 -14.19
N GLU A 41 -23.80 7.37 -15.06
CA GLU A 41 -23.66 5.99 -15.54
C GLU A 41 -23.03 5.04 -14.51
N ILE A 42 -22.39 5.56 -13.47
CA ILE A 42 -21.75 4.76 -12.42
C ILE A 42 -22.81 4.31 -11.42
N GLU A 43 -22.97 3.00 -11.25
CA GLU A 43 -23.92 2.42 -10.28
C GLU A 43 -23.34 2.47 -8.87
N ARG A 44 -22.07 2.11 -8.79
CA ARG A 44 -21.30 1.94 -7.57
C ARG A 44 -19.83 2.12 -7.93
N THR A 45 -19.06 2.65 -6.99
CA THR A 45 -17.61 2.66 -7.13
C THR A 45 -17.07 1.23 -7.04
N GLY A 46 -16.43 0.78 -8.13
CA GLY A 46 -15.66 -0.46 -8.17
C GLY A 46 -14.32 -0.31 -7.43
N GLU A 47 -13.26 -0.89 -7.96
CA GLU A 47 -11.90 -0.57 -7.53
C GLU A 47 -11.63 0.90 -7.81
N ILE A 48 -11.20 1.64 -6.78
CA ILE A 48 -10.82 3.05 -6.90
C ILE A 48 -9.30 3.10 -6.82
N ALA A 49 -8.68 3.69 -7.84
CA ALA A 49 -7.26 3.97 -7.84
C ALA A 49 -7.05 5.46 -8.08
N VAL A 50 -6.20 6.06 -7.27
CA VAL A 50 -5.79 7.46 -7.41
C VAL A 50 -4.33 7.45 -7.84
N SER A 51 -3.99 8.30 -8.81
CA SER A 51 -2.59 8.52 -9.18
C SER A 51 -1.80 9.03 -7.97
N GLN A 52 -0.48 8.90 -8.02
CA GLN A 52 0.37 9.27 -6.89
C GLN A 52 0.37 10.78 -6.62
N ASP A 53 0.22 11.59 -7.66
CA ASP A 53 0.07 13.05 -7.56
C ASP A 53 -1.35 13.50 -7.20
N GLY A 54 -2.29 12.57 -7.01
CA GLY A 54 -3.70 12.86 -6.72
C GLY A 54 -4.52 13.41 -7.89
N SER A 55 -3.88 13.72 -9.03
CA SER A 55 -4.49 14.46 -10.14
C SER A 55 -5.45 13.62 -10.97
N GLN A 56 -5.34 12.30 -10.90
CA GLN A 56 -6.13 11.37 -11.68
C GLN A 56 -6.84 10.37 -10.78
N LEU A 57 -8.12 10.19 -11.05
CA LEU A 57 -8.97 9.22 -10.36
C LEU A 57 -9.51 8.21 -11.37
N MET A 58 -9.42 6.94 -10.99
CA MET A 58 -10.05 5.83 -11.69
C MET A 58 -11.15 5.18 -10.87
N LEU A 59 -12.29 4.97 -11.52
CA LEU A 59 -13.50 4.36 -10.98
C LEU A 59 -14.02 3.34 -12.00
N GLY A 60 -14.78 2.33 -11.57
CA GLY A 60 -15.50 1.51 -12.54
C GLY A 60 -16.42 0.40 -12.04
N LYS A 61 -17.71 0.70 -11.84
CA LYS A 61 -18.81 -0.25 -12.11
C LYS A 61 -20.00 0.50 -12.71
N LEU A 62 -20.47 0.06 -13.87
CA LEU A 62 -21.54 0.72 -14.63
C LEU A 62 -22.93 0.21 -14.22
N LYS A 63 -23.95 1.07 -14.37
CA LYS A 63 -25.38 0.74 -14.11
C LYS A 63 -25.96 -0.31 -15.03
N GLU A 64 -25.49 -0.37 -16.27
CA GLU A 64 -26.00 -1.29 -17.29
C GLU A 64 -25.36 -2.68 -17.19
N GLY A 65 -24.53 -2.91 -16.15
CA GLY A 65 -23.67 -4.07 -16.03
C GLY A 65 -22.26 -3.77 -16.54
N GLY A 66 -21.29 -4.49 -15.97
CA GLY A 66 -19.88 -4.38 -16.36
C GLY A 66 -19.12 -3.30 -15.64
N GLU A 67 -17.85 -3.22 -16.00
CA GLU A 67 -16.86 -2.35 -15.39
C GLU A 67 -16.12 -1.62 -16.51
N ALA A 68 -15.92 -0.32 -16.33
CA ALA A 68 -15.16 0.51 -17.25
C ALA A 68 -14.24 1.39 -16.43
N VAL A 69 -13.02 1.58 -16.91
CA VAL A 69 -12.07 2.49 -16.27
C VAL A 69 -12.38 3.91 -16.73
N PHE A 70 -12.70 4.80 -15.79
CA PHE A 70 -12.84 6.23 -16.06
C PHE A 70 -11.53 6.93 -15.71
N VAL A 71 -10.91 7.63 -16.66
CA VAL A 71 -9.69 8.41 -16.38
C VAL A 71 -10.01 9.86 -16.62
N ASN A 72 -9.93 10.69 -15.58
CA ASN A 72 -10.33 12.10 -15.67
C ASN A 72 -11.72 12.26 -16.31
N PHE A 73 -12.66 11.40 -15.87
CA PHE A 73 -14.03 11.26 -16.37
C PHE A 73 -14.20 10.83 -17.83
N ARG A 74 -13.11 10.50 -18.53
CA ARG A 74 -13.21 9.90 -19.85
C ARG A 74 -13.42 8.40 -19.66
N LYS A 75 -14.61 7.94 -20.07
CA LYS A 75 -14.97 6.52 -20.06
C LYS A 75 -14.06 5.78 -21.04
N GLY A 76 -13.30 4.82 -20.53
CA GLY A 76 -12.54 3.87 -21.34
C GLY A 76 -13.42 2.74 -21.88
N SER A 77 -12.78 1.69 -22.40
CA SER A 77 -13.47 0.48 -22.85
C SER A 77 -14.24 -0.20 -21.72
N VAL A 78 -15.37 -0.83 -22.06
CA VAL A 78 -16.23 -1.56 -21.13
C VAL A 78 -15.85 -3.04 -21.13
N PHE A 79 -15.71 -3.61 -19.94
CA PHE A 79 -15.36 -5.00 -19.68
C PHE A 79 -16.43 -5.66 -18.80
N GLU A 80 -16.48 -6.99 -18.79
CA GLU A 80 -17.27 -7.73 -17.81
C GLU A 80 -16.76 -7.45 -16.39
N ARG A 81 -15.43 -7.38 -16.26
CA ARG A 81 -14.72 -7.09 -15.02
C ARG A 81 -13.37 -6.42 -15.30
N VAL A 82 -13.00 -5.47 -14.46
CA VAL A 82 -11.68 -4.85 -14.37
C VAL A 82 -11.02 -5.33 -13.08
N LYS A 83 -9.71 -5.61 -13.12
CA LYS A 83 -8.95 -5.99 -11.94
C LYS A 83 -7.50 -5.50 -12.03
N ASP A 84 -6.87 -5.46 -10.85
CA ASP A 84 -5.43 -5.25 -10.67
C ASP A 84 -4.94 -3.93 -11.30
N LEU A 85 -5.66 -2.84 -11.06
CA LEU A 85 -5.32 -1.54 -11.62
C LEU A 85 -4.07 -0.96 -10.94
N GLN A 86 -3.11 -0.46 -11.73
CA GLN A 86 -1.91 0.21 -11.25
C GLN A 86 -1.57 1.48 -12.03
N TRP A 87 -1.01 2.45 -11.32
CA TRP A 87 -0.46 3.68 -11.87
C TRP A 87 1.07 3.61 -11.91
N ALA A 88 1.67 4.26 -12.90
CA ALA A 88 3.08 4.62 -12.87
C ALA A 88 3.33 5.65 -11.75
N GLN A 89 4.56 5.70 -11.26
CA GLN A 89 4.93 6.53 -10.11
C GLN A 89 4.85 8.03 -10.45
N ASP A 90 5.20 8.39 -11.68
CA ASP A 90 5.05 9.73 -12.25
C ASP A 90 3.60 10.11 -12.58
N SER A 91 2.64 9.20 -12.35
CA SER A 91 1.21 9.40 -12.61
C SER A 91 0.84 9.64 -14.08
N SER A 92 1.77 9.47 -15.03
CA SER A 92 1.47 9.69 -16.45
C SER A 92 0.74 8.52 -17.07
N ASP A 93 1.05 7.31 -16.63
CA ASP A 93 0.61 6.07 -17.26
C ASP A 93 -0.05 5.11 -16.28
N PHE A 94 -0.86 4.19 -16.80
CA PHE A 94 -1.57 3.19 -16.01
C PHE A 94 -1.78 1.89 -16.77
N VAL A 95 -1.92 0.81 -16.01
CA VAL A 95 -2.18 -0.53 -16.53
C VAL A 95 -3.31 -1.19 -15.74
N TYR A 96 -4.14 -1.98 -16.42
CA TYR A 96 -5.13 -2.84 -15.78
C TYR A 96 -5.45 -4.06 -16.63
N ILE A 97 -6.12 -5.05 -16.03
CA ILE A 97 -6.64 -6.21 -16.76
C ILE A 97 -8.17 -6.09 -16.89
N GLY A 98 -8.67 -6.18 -18.11
CA GLY A 98 -10.09 -6.26 -18.42
C GLY A 98 -10.48 -7.66 -18.89
N LYS A 99 -11.52 -8.26 -18.29
CA LYS A 99 -12.15 -9.50 -18.78
C LYS A 99 -13.27 -9.14 -19.76
N ARG A 100 -13.22 -9.64 -21.00
CA ARG A 100 -14.26 -9.35 -21.99
C ARG A 100 -15.53 -10.16 -21.73
N TYR A 101 -16.66 -9.56 -22.11
CA TYR A 101 -17.93 -10.27 -22.19
C TYR A 101 -17.86 -11.40 -23.21
N HIS A 102 -18.61 -12.47 -22.92
CA HIS A 102 -19.06 -13.37 -23.97
C HIS A 102 -20.00 -12.58 -24.88
N ILE A 103 -19.50 -12.14 -26.03
CA ILE A 103 -20.34 -11.54 -27.05
C ILE A 103 -20.74 -12.68 -27.98
N ASP A 104 -21.99 -13.12 -27.89
CA ASP A 104 -22.63 -14.06 -28.83
C ASP A 104 -22.75 -13.51 -30.27
N GLU A 105 -22.11 -12.38 -30.58
CA GLU A 105 -22.18 -11.76 -31.91
C GLU A 105 -21.21 -12.44 -32.88
N GLU A 106 -21.75 -12.85 -34.02
CA GLU A 106 -21.01 -13.41 -35.16
C GLU A 106 -19.80 -12.53 -35.49
N VAL A 107 -18.60 -13.02 -35.16
CA VAL A 107 -17.33 -12.35 -35.48
C VAL A 107 -17.26 -12.16 -37.00
N PRO A 108 -17.02 -10.94 -37.51
CA PRO A 108 -16.89 -10.70 -38.95
C PRO A 108 -15.79 -11.58 -39.55
N SER A 109 -16.14 -12.30 -40.61
CA SER A 109 -15.44 -13.45 -41.23
C SER A 109 -14.08 -13.17 -41.89
N GLY A 110 -13.24 -12.30 -41.35
CA GLY A 110 -12.02 -11.81 -42.01
C GLY A 110 -10.69 -11.93 -41.24
N GLY A 111 -10.68 -12.30 -39.96
CA GLY A 111 -9.44 -12.53 -39.19
C GLY A 111 -9.12 -14.01 -39.05
N GLU A 112 -7.85 -14.40 -38.98
CA GLU A 112 -7.46 -15.77 -38.60
C GLU A 112 -8.12 -16.11 -37.25
N ILE A 113 -9.12 -16.99 -37.32
CA ILE A 113 -9.99 -17.34 -36.20
C ILE A 113 -9.18 -18.29 -35.30
N ALA A 114 -8.94 -17.89 -34.05
CA ALA A 114 -8.57 -18.83 -32.99
C ALA A 114 -9.69 -19.87 -32.89
N GLU A 115 -9.36 -21.16 -32.93
CA GLU A 115 -10.30 -22.29 -32.95
C GLU A 115 -11.56 -22.03 -32.08
N GLU A 116 -12.73 -22.21 -32.70
CA GLU A 116 -14.08 -21.73 -32.37
C GLU A 116 -14.70 -22.21 -31.04
N GLY A 117 -13.89 -22.58 -30.04
CA GLY A 117 -14.39 -23.28 -28.85
C GLY A 117 -14.07 -22.68 -27.49
N ASP A 118 -13.40 -21.53 -27.39
CA ASP A 118 -12.71 -21.19 -26.14
C ASP A 118 -12.45 -19.69 -25.92
N LEU A 119 -13.34 -18.81 -26.41
CA LEU A 119 -13.27 -17.36 -26.17
C LEU A 119 -13.76 -16.95 -24.78
N ASP A 120 -14.30 -17.88 -23.99
CA ASP A 120 -15.09 -17.63 -22.77
C ASP A 120 -14.33 -17.03 -21.58
N ASP A 121 -13.03 -16.80 -21.68
CA ASP A 121 -12.23 -16.22 -20.60
C ASP A 121 -11.12 -15.29 -21.11
N LEU A 122 -11.34 -14.58 -22.23
CA LEU A 122 -10.32 -13.68 -22.75
C LEU A 122 -10.12 -12.48 -21.82
N GLU A 123 -8.92 -12.39 -21.25
CA GLU A 123 -8.43 -11.25 -20.50
C GLU A 123 -7.51 -10.41 -21.39
N VAL A 124 -7.66 -9.09 -21.27
CA VAL A 124 -6.93 -8.10 -22.05
C VAL A 124 -6.13 -7.24 -21.08
N LEU A 125 -4.83 -7.12 -21.33
CA LEU A 125 -3.99 -6.13 -20.70
C LEU A 125 -4.20 -4.80 -21.42
N ILE A 126 -4.57 -3.78 -20.65
CA ILE A 126 -4.78 -2.42 -21.14
C ILE A 126 -3.68 -1.53 -20.56
N CYS A 127 -3.04 -0.73 -21.41
CA CYS A 127 -2.12 0.32 -21.01
C CYS A 127 -2.64 1.65 -21.58
N ASN A 128 -2.88 2.65 -20.73
CA ASN A 128 -3.38 3.97 -21.16
C ASN A 128 -4.66 3.95 -22.02
N GLY A 129 -5.54 2.97 -21.77
CA GLY A 129 -6.77 2.76 -22.53
C GLY A 129 -6.58 1.99 -23.85
N GLU A 130 -5.36 1.63 -24.23
CA GLU A 130 -5.06 0.83 -25.42
C GLU A 130 -4.83 -0.65 -25.06
N GLU A 131 -5.36 -1.54 -25.89
CA GLU A 131 -5.14 -2.98 -25.74
C GLU A 131 -3.74 -3.36 -26.21
N VAL A 132 -2.93 -3.88 -25.29
CA VAL A 132 -1.52 -4.20 -25.58
C VAL A 132 -1.23 -5.70 -25.63
N PHE A 133 -2.05 -6.52 -24.96
CA PHE A 133 -1.87 -7.97 -24.95
C PHE A 133 -3.18 -8.69 -24.58
N GLN A 134 -3.39 -9.89 -25.12
CA GLN A 134 -4.59 -10.70 -24.84
C GLN A 134 -4.22 -12.14 -24.52
N SER A 135 -4.87 -12.74 -23.51
CA SER A 135 -4.68 -14.14 -23.11
C SER A 135 -5.86 -14.62 -22.27
N LYS A 136 -6.07 -15.94 -22.21
CA LYS A 136 -7.14 -16.55 -21.38
C LYS A 136 -6.96 -16.37 -19.86
N SER A 137 -5.76 -16.01 -19.44
CA SER A 137 -5.46 -15.78 -18.03
C SER A 137 -4.23 -14.89 -17.90
N LEU A 138 -4.48 -13.71 -17.35
CA LEU A 138 -3.52 -12.68 -17.01
C LEU A 138 -3.61 -12.40 -15.51
N SER A 139 -2.49 -12.06 -14.90
CA SER A 139 -2.43 -11.68 -13.49
C SER A 139 -1.28 -10.72 -13.25
N PHE A 140 -1.39 -9.95 -12.16
CA PHE A 140 -0.32 -9.09 -11.64
C PHE A 140 0.25 -8.17 -12.73
N PRO A 141 -0.57 -7.36 -13.40
CA PRO A 141 -0.04 -6.31 -14.24
C PRO A 141 0.80 -5.39 -13.35
N ALA A 142 1.92 -4.94 -13.86
CA ALA A 142 2.79 -3.98 -13.20
C ALA A 142 3.30 -3.01 -14.25
N ILE A 143 3.40 -1.75 -13.90
CA ILE A 143 3.95 -0.70 -14.76
C ILE A 143 5.22 -0.17 -14.11
N ASN A 144 6.20 0.13 -14.96
CA ASN A 144 7.43 0.77 -14.56
C ASN A 144 7.12 2.14 -13.97
N PRO A 145 7.83 2.57 -12.92
CA PRO A 145 7.71 3.90 -12.36
C PRO A 145 7.72 5.06 -13.36
N ASN A 146 8.46 4.92 -14.48
CA ASN A 146 8.56 5.92 -15.54
C ASN A 146 7.54 5.74 -16.69
N GLY A 147 6.61 4.79 -16.57
CA GLY A 147 5.58 4.49 -17.56
C GLY A 147 6.05 3.82 -18.85
N GLU A 148 7.37 3.72 -19.11
CA GLU A 148 7.92 3.27 -20.40
C GLU A 148 7.74 1.77 -20.64
N THR A 149 7.68 0.98 -19.57
CA THR A 149 7.52 -0.47 -19.67
C THR A 149 6.42 -0.98 -18.77
N PHE A 150 5.71 -2.00 -19.24
CA PHE A 150 4.73 -2.73 -18.44
C PHE A 150 4.97 -4.22 -18.55
N SER A 151 4.54 -4.93 -17.53
CA SER A 151 4.61 -6.37 -17.47
C SER A 151 3.35 -6.99 -16.92
N CYS A 152 3.09 -8.23 -17.29
CA CYS A 152 2.10 -9.05 -16.62
C CYS A 152 2.53 -10.51 -16.66
N VAL A 153 1.81 -11.33 -15.91
CA VAL A 153 1.96 -12.77 -15.96
C VAL A 153 0.88 -13.35 -16.85
N LYS A 154 1.28 -14.08 -17.88
CA LYS A 154 0.39 -15.00 -18.59
C LYS A 154 0.40 -16.35 -17.89
N ASN A 155 -0.75 -16.78 -17.38
CA ASN A 155 -0.90 -18.12 -16.85
C ASN A 155 -1.32 -19.07 -17.98
N GLN A 156 -0.55 -20.13 -18.21
CA GLN A 156 -0.90 -21.19 -19.16
C GLN A 156 -1.56 -22.34 -18.40
N LYS A 157 -2.86 -22.55 -18.63
CA LYS A 157 -3.54 -23.77 -18.18
C LYS A 157 -3.01 -24.96 -18.98
N GLY A 158 -2.63 -26.04 -18.30
CA GLY A 158 -2.21 -27.27 -18.98
C GLY A 158 -3.35 -27.87 -19.82
N ASP A 159 -3.01 -28.51 -20.95
CA ASP A 159 -3.93 -29.05 -21.98
C ASP A 159 -5.02 -30.02 -21.47
N LYS A 160 -4.92 -30.50 -20.22
CA LYS A 160 -5.85 -31.48 -19.65
C LYS A 160 -6.77 -30.94 -18.55
N GLY A 161 -6.82 -29.62 -18.38
CA GLY A 161 -7.50 -29.03 -17.22
C GLY A 161 -6.86 -29.42 -15.88
N ASP A 162 -5.66 -30.00 -15.95
CA ASP A 162 -4.87 -30.39 -14.79
C ASP A 162 -4.18 -29.14 -14.25
N TRP A 163 -4.63 -28.72 -13.06
CA TRP A 163 -4.12 -27.53 -12.38
C TRP A 163 -2.66 -27.70 -11.91
N SER A 164 -2.03 -28.84 -12.17
CA SER A 164 -0.63 -29.12 -11.84
C SER A 164 0.40 -28.60 -12.84
N LEU A 165 -0.01 -28.14 -14.04
CA LEU A 165 0.92 -27.72 -15.12
C LEU A 165 0.73 -26.25 -15.52
N TRP A 166 0.78 -25.34 -14.55
CA TRP A 166 0.69 -23.89 -14.80
C TRP A 166 2.02 -23.34 -15.32
N GLY A 167 2.18 -23.26 -16.63
CA GLY A 167 3.30 -22.54 -17.23
C GLY A 167 3.06 -21.03 -17.16
N GLY A 168 3.79 -20.33 -16.31
CA GLY A 168 3.78 -18.86 -16.32
C GLY A 168 4.70 -18.31 -17.41
N ALA A 169 4.31 -17.23 -18.08
CA ALA A 169 5.23 -16.45 -18.90
C ALA A 169 5.15 -14.98 -18.50
N LEU A 170 6.31 -14.39 -18.24
CA LEU A 170 6.42 -12.95 -18.06
C LEU A 170 6.26 -12.28 -19.43
N ILE A 171 5.28 -11.39 -19.55
CA ILE A 171 5.11 -10.54 -20.71
C ILE A 171 5.70 -9.19 -20.35
N ILE A 172 6.55 -8.62 -21.21
CA ILE A 172 7.09 -7.26 -21.06
C ILE A 172 6.83 -6.53 -22.38
N ASN A 173 6.12 -5.40 -22.33
CA ASN A 173 5.75 -4.62 -23.51
C ASN A 173 5.10 -5.47 -24.62
N GLY A 174 4.16 -6.33 -24.22
CA GLY A 174 3.45 -7.27 -25.11
C GLY A 174 4.29 -8.44 -25.63
N LYS A 175 5.58 -8.51 -25.31
CA LYS A 175 6.48 -9.58 -25.76
C LYS A 175 6.68 -10.62 -24.67
N ARG A 176 6.49 -11.89 -25.03
CA ARG A 176 6.75 -13.03 -24.13
C ARG A 176 8.25 -13.14 -23.84
N ARG A 177 8.61 -13.15 -22.57
CA ARG A 177 9.93 -13.56 -22.07
C ARG A 177 9.83 -14.99 -21.54
N THR A 178 10.70 -15.86 -22.05
CA THR A 178 10.79 -17.23 -21.54
C THR A 178 11.59 -17.23 -20.26
N SER A 179 11.02 -17.80 -19.19
CA SER A 179 11.79 -18.14 -18.00
C SER A 179 13.00 -19.01 -18.39
N PRO A 180 14.17 -18.81 -17.76
CA PRO A 180 15.38 -19.60 -18.03
C PRO A 180 15.16 -21.09 -17.72
N GLU A 181 14.26 -21.41 -16.79
CA GLU A 181 13.91 -22.78 -16.46
C GLU A 181 12.67 -23.23 -17.23
N ARG A 182 12.88 -23.93 -18.35
CA ARG A 182 11.84 -24.45 -19.25
C ARG A 182 10.86 -25.47 -18.63
N SER A 183 11.00 -25.81 -17.36
CA SER A 183 10.31 -26.93 -16.71
C SER A 183 9.58 -26.59 -15.42
N VAL A 184 9.66 -25.35 -14.94
CA VAL A 184 8.98 -24.98 -13.68
C VAL A 184 7.56 -24.51 -13.98
N THR A 185 6.62 -25.15 -13.31
CA THR A 185 5.25 -24.64 -13.19
C THR A 185 5.30 -23.43 -12.26
N LEU A 186 5.07 -22.24 -12.80
CA LEU A 186 5.18 -20.97 -12.10
C LEU A 186 3.76 -20.48 -11.76
N MET A 187 3.39 -20.53 -10.49
CA MET A 187 2.26 -19.72 -10.00
C MET A 187 2.81 -18.42 -9.48
N HIS A 188 2.68 -17.36 -10.27
CA HIS A 188 3.19 -16.06 -9.87
C HIS A 188 2.37 -15.48 -8.72
N ARG A 189 3.02 -14.71 -7.84
CA ARG A 189 2.38 -14.04 -6.69
C ARG A 189 2.44 -12.52 -6.77
N GLY A 190 3.39 -11.99 -7.53
CA GLY A 190 3.56 -10.56 -7.69
C GLY A 190 4.65 -10.25 -8.72
N ILE A 191 4.55 -9.06 -9.29
CA ILE A 191 5.62 -8.43 -10.06
C ILE A 191 5.89 -7.08 -9.41
N GLN A 192 7.16 -6.72 -9.27
CA GLN A 192 7.58 -5.42 -8.78
C GLN A 192 8.68 -4.87 -9.68
N TYR A 193 8.63 -3.57 -9.97
CA TYR A 193 9.73 -2.85 -10.61
C TYR A 193 10.61 -2.20 -9.53
N SER A 194 11.90 -2.07 -9.81
CA SER A 194 12.73 -1.11 -9.09
C SER A 194 12.27 0.31 -9.39
N LEU A 195 12.52 1.28 -8.51
CA LEU A 195 12.05 2.66 -8.66
C LEU A 195 12.66 3.38 -9.88
N ASP A 196 13.87 2.98 -10.28
CA ASP A 196 14.52 3.42 -11.51
C ASP A 196 14.04 2.69 -12.78
N GLY A 197 13.13 1.73 -12.62
CA GLY A 197 12.52 0.97 -13.72
C GLY A 197 13.43 -0.07 -14.38
N LYS A 198 14.65 -0.23 -13.90
CA LYS A 198 15.70 -1.00 -14.57
C LYS A 198 15.68 -2.48 -14.25
N LYS A 199 15.07 -2.87 -13.14
CA LYS A 199 14.97 -4.26 -12.67
C LYS A 199 13.51 -4.64 -12.45
N ILE A 200 13.22 -5.93 -12.65
CA ILE A 200 11.91 -6.52 -12.37
C ILE A 200 12.09 -7.70 -11.45
N ALA A 201 11.47 -7.67 -10.29
CA ALA A 201 11.35 -8.83 -9.42
C ALA A 201 10.05 -9.56 -9.69
N VAL A 202 10.12 -10.88 -9.80
CA VAL A 202 8.98 -11.76 -10.01
C VAL A 202 8.98 -12.81 -8.92
N ASP A 203 7.94 -12.78 -8.10
CA ASP A 203 7.68 -13.82 -7.09
C ASP A 203 6.85 -14.93 -7.73
N TYR A 204 7.28 -16.18 -7.57
CA TYR A 204 6.62 -17.34 -8.14
C TYR A 204 6.67 -18.55 -7.23
N SER A 205 5.66 -19.40 -7.30
CA SER A 205 5.67 -20.71 -6.66
C SER A 205 6.08 -21.75 -7.68
N SER A 206 7.15 -22.46 -7.38
CA SER A 206 7.68 -23.61 -8.11
C SER A 206 7.16 -24.92 -7.50
N ARG A 207 6.95 -25.92 -8.35
CA ARG A 207 6.87 -27.33 -7.93
C ARG A 207 8.18 -27.99 -8.32
N LEU A 208 8.98 -28.38 -7.33
CA LEU A 208 10.22 -29.13 -7.59
C LEU A 208 9.94 -30.58 -7.99
N ASP A 209 8.90 -31.20 -7.44
CA ASP A 209 8.48 -32.56 -7.77
C ASP A 209 7.07 -32.58 -8.38
N ARG A 210 6.89 -33.33 -9.47
CA ARG A 210 5.57 -33.52 -10.10
C ARG A 210 4.68 -34.46 -9.28
N GLU A 211 5.27 -35.34 -8.47
CA GLU A 211 4.51 -36.37 -7.74
C GLU A 211 4.13 -35.95 -6.31
N ASP A 212 4.83 -34.99 -5.70
CA ASP A 212 4.52 -34.50 -4.36
C ASP A 212 3.84 -33.12 -4.39
N GLU A 213 2.51 -33.10 -4.24
CA GLU A 213 1.73 -31.86 -4.16
C GLU A 213 2.07 -30.99 -2.93
N ARG A 214 2.81 -31.52 -1.95
CA ARG A 214 3.10 -30.82 -0.69
C ARG A 214 4.32 -29.89 -0.76
N THR A 215 5.18 -30.00 -1.77
CA THR A 215 6.44 -29.24 -1.85
C THR A 215 6.34 -28.04 -2.80
N ARG A 216 5.31 -27.22 -2.62
CA ARG A 216 5.26 -25.91 -3.31
C ARG A 216 6.24 -24.97 -2.63
N GLU A 217 7.20 -24.48 -3.40
CA GLU A 217 8.22 -23.57 -2.89
C GLU A 217 8.07 -22.22 -3.56
N ASN A 218 7.92 -21.17 -2.76
CA ASN A 218 7.91 -19.81 -3.28
C ASN A 218 9.35 -19.35 -3.48
N MET A 219 9.64 -18.81 -4.65
CA MET A 219 10.95 -18.34 -5.08
C MET A 219 10.79 -16.94 -5.66
N THR A 220 11.91 -16.27 -5.78
CA THR A 220 11.98 -14.94 -6.39
C THR A 220 13.11 -14.91 -7.41
N ALA A 221 12.84 -14.31 -8.57
CA ALA A 221 13.86 -14.00 -9.56
C ALA A 221 13.84 -12.51 -9.89
N ILE A 222 15.03 -11.94 -10.10
CA ILE A 222 15.23 -10.57 -10.54
C ILE A 222 15.68 -10.62 -12.00
N LEU A 223 14.98 -9.91 -12.88
CA LEU A 223 15.41 -9.65 -14.24
C LEU A 223 16.10 -8.28 -14.27
N ASP A 224 17.35 -8.24 -14.69
CA ASP A 224 18.14 -7.00 -14.80
C ASP A 224 17.98 -6.29 -16.15
N GLU A 225 18.69 -5.17 -16.33
CA GLU A 225 18.71 -4.37 -17.57
C GLU A 225 19.24 -5.17 -18.78
N GLU A 226 20.12 -6.14 -18.54
CA GLU A 226 20.70 -7.02 -19.55
C GLU A 226 19.80 -8.22 -19.87
N ASN A 227 18.59 -8.26 -19.29
CA ASN A 227 17.64 -9.37 -19.35
C ASN A 227 18.23 -10.69 -18.82
N GLN A 228 19.18 -10.63 -17.89
CA GLN A 228 19.68 -11.77 -17.13
C GLN A 228 18.80 -12.02 -15.90
N TYR A 229 18.57 -13.29 -15.63
CA TYR A 229 17.81 -13.72 -14.45
C TYR A 229 18.75 -14.04 -13.31
N HIS A 230 18.50 -13.41 -12.17
CA HIS A 230 19.15 -13.65 -10.89
C HIS A 230 18.15 -14.36 -9.98
N ILE A 231 18.39 -15.64 -9.70
CA ILE A 231 17.52 -16.44 -8.83
C ILE A 231 17.99 -16.29 -7.40
N ILE A 232 17.11 -15.82 -6.52
CA ILE A 232 17.43 -15.73 -5.10
C ILE A 232 17.40 -17.15 -4.51
N PRO A 233 18.45 -17.59 -3.78
CA PRO A 233 18.55 -18.95 -3.26
C PRO A 233 17.69 -19.15 -2.00
N ALA A 234 16.45 -18.71 -2.05
CA ALA A 234 15.47 -18.80 -0.98
C ALA A 234 14.22 -19.56 -1.46
N ARG A 235 13.74 -20.49 -0.64
CA ARG A 235 12.39 -21.06 -0.77
C ARG A 235 11.42 -20.41 0.21
N ASP A 236 10.14 -20.61 -0.06
CA ASP A 236 9.04 -19.99 0.67
C ASP A 236 9.23 -18.48 0.85
N THR A 237 9.59 -17.77 -0.22
CA THR A 237 9.63 -16.31 -0.21
C THR A 237 8.26 -15.72 0.13
N ARG A 238 8.22 -14.82 1.12
CA ARG A 238 6.94 -14.27 1.65
C ARG A 238 6.79 -12.78 1.46
N ASN A 239 7.87 -12.03 1.65
CA ASN A 239 7.89 -10.60 1.48
C ASN A 239 9.12 -10.24 0.67
N SER A 240 8.93 -9.39 -0.33
CA SER A 240 9.98 -8.96 -1.23
C SER A 240 9.76 -7.50 -1.59
N GLN A 241 10.84 -6.72 -1.71
CA GLN A 241 10.78 -5.34 -2.17
C GLN A 241 12.14 -4.85 -2.66
N PHE A 242 12.14 -3.96 -3.65
CA PHE A 242 13.32 -3.16 -3.97
C PHE A 242 13.59 -2.12 -2.89
N SER A 243 14.87 -1.80 -2.69
CA SER A 243 15.28 -0.64 -1.91
C SER A 243 14.85 0.66 -2.58
N PRO A 244 14.63 1.74 -1.80
CA PRO A 244 14.30 3.06 -2.34
C PRO A 244 15.32 3.65 -3.33
N ASP A 245 16.58 3.23 -3.28
CA ASP A 245 17.60 3.62 -4.24
C ASP A 245 17.72 2.70 -5.47
N SER A 246 16.87 1.66 -5.58
CA SER A 246 16.84 0.66 -6.66
C SER A 246 18.09 -0.23 -6.81
N ASN A 247 19.11 -0.01 -5.98
CA ASN A 247 20.35 -0.76 -6.08
C ASN A 247 20.18 -2.20 -5.59
N ASP A 248 19.32 -2.39 -4.59
CA ASP A 248 19.19 -3.63 -3.87
C ASP A 248 17.77 -4.18 -3.89
N PHE A 249 17.67 -5.50 -3.83
CA PHE A 249 16.42 -6.21 -3.67
C PHE A 249 16.44 -6.98 -2.37
N TYR A 250 15.42 -6.82 -1.54
CA TYR A 250 15.32 -7.53 -0.28
C TYR A 250 14.18 -8.54 -0.33
N CYS A 251 14.41 -9.75 0.17
CA CYS A 251 13.32 -10.68 0.43
C CYS A 251 13.55 -11.55 1.66
N THR A 252 12.45 -12.01 2.24
CA THR A 252 12.45 -13.05 3.29
C THR A 252 12.27 -14.42 2.65
N GLY A 253 12.95 -15.44 3.17
CA GLY A 253 12.70 -16.82 2.80
C GLY A 253 13.47 -17.80 3.69
N ILE A 254 13.46 -19.07 3.33
CA ILE A 254 14.23 -20.15 3.96
C ILE A 254 15.39 -20.49 3.03
N ASP A 255 16.62 -20.45 3.52
CA ASP A 255 17.80 -20.82 2.73
C ASP A 255 17.75 -22.30 2.33
N PHE A 256 18.00 -22.60 1.05
CA PHE A 256 17.95 -23.97 0.50
C PHE A 256 18.97 -24.93 1.11
N ARG A 257 20.10 -24.42 1.59
CA ARG A 257 21.25 -25.18 2.06
C ARG A 257 21.16 -25.42 3.56
N THR A 258 20.75 -24.40 4.31
CA THR A 258 20.75 -24.44 5.78
C THR A 258 19.37 -24.72 6.38
N GLU A 259 18.29 -24.54 5.60
CA GLU A 259 16.92 -24.53 6.09
C GLU A 259 16.64 -23.45 7.15
N ILE A 260 17.50 -22.43 7.25
CA ILE A 260 17.38 -21.35 8.21
C ILE A 260 16.62 -20.17 7.58
N PRO A 261 15.67 -19.55 8.29
CA PRO A 261 15.06 -18.29 7.88
C PRO A 261 16.13 -17.24 7.62
N THR A 262 16.13 -16.64 6.43
CA THR A 262 17.18 -15.73 5.99
C THR A 262 16.58 -14.51 5.32
N ILE A 263 17.14 -13.34 5.61
CA ILE A 263 16.91 -12.11 4.83
C ILE A 263 17.98 -12.05 3.75
N TYR A 264 17.52 -11.98 2.51
CA TYR A 264 18.40 -11.80 1.36
C TYR A 264 18.44 -10.34 0.95
N LYS A 265 19.62 -9.91 0.53
CA LYS A 265 19.90 -8.68 -0.18
C LYS A 265 20.53 -9.05 -1.52
N ASN A 266 19.75 -8.95 -2.58
CA ASN A 266 20.03 -9.59 -3.87
C ASN A 266 20.23 -11.10 -3.65
N GLU A 267 21.32 -11.68 -4.14
CA GLU A 267 21.63 -13.09 -3.98
C GLU A 267 22.32 -13.43 -2.63
N GLU A 268 22.66 -12.43 -1.82
CA GLU A 268 23.42 -12.58 -0.58
C GLU A 268 22.50 -12.67 0.64
N GLY A 269 22.63 -13.73 1.45
CA GLY A 269 21.98 -13.83 2.75
C GLY A 269 22.69 -12.93 3.76
N ILE A 270 22.01 -11.86 4.22
CA ILE A 270 22.61 -10.84 5.10
C ILE A 270 22.23 -11.01 6.58
N PHE A 271 21.09 -11.64 6.87
CA PHE A 271 20.67 -11.95 8.24
C PHE A 271 20.12 -13.37 8.29
N GLU A 272 20.87 -14.27 8.92
CA GLU A 272 20.45 -15.65 9.19
C GLU A 272 19.79 -15.72 10.56
N GLY A 273 18.71 -16.50 10.65
CA GLY A 273 18.07 -16.84 11.92
C GLY A 273 18.90 -17.77 12.79
N ASP A 274 18.44 -17.93 14.02
CA ASP A 274 18.99 -18.94 14.91
C ASP A 274 18.52 -20.32 14.41
N PRO A 275 19.42 -21.27 14.05
CA PRO A 275 19.03 -22.59 13.60
C PRO A 275 18.24 -23.39 14.65
N ASP A 276 18.37 -23.04 15.94
CA ASP A 276 17.64 -23.69 17.03
C ASP A 276 16.25 -23.07 17.25
N GLU A 277 15.97 -21.89 16.70
CA GLU A 277 14.65 -21.27 16.75
C GLU A 277 13.84 -21.61 15.50
N GLN A 278 12.81 -22.44 15.68
CA GLN A 278 11.84 -22.66 14.61
C GLN A 278 11.06 -21.37 14.34
N GLY A 279 10.97 -20.97 13.08
CA GLY A 279 10.26 -19.75 12.71
C GLY A 279 10.36 -19.42 11.23
N TYR A 280 9.87 -18.23 10.89
CA TYR A 280 10.07 -17.62 9.58
C TYR A 280 10.06 -16.09 9.70
N TYR A 281 10.54 -15.42 8.67
CA TYR A 281 10.53 -13.96 8.59
C TYR A 281 9.36 -13.44 7.74
N SER A 282 8.71 -12.38 8.22
CA SER A 282 7.59 -11.72 7.55
C SER A 282 7.63 -10.19 7.72
N ASN A 283 6.69 -9.48 7.10
CA ASN A 283 6.48 -8.03 7.22
C ASN A 283 7.76 -7.21 6.95
N LEU A 284 8.58 -7.63 6.00
CA LEU A 284 9.82 -6.94 5.66
C LEU A 284 9.55 -5.51 5.12
N LYS A 285 10.24 -4.51 5.69
CA LYS A 285 10.21 -3.11 5.25
C LYS A 285 11.62 -2.50 5.22
N VAL A 286 12.09 -2.11 4.04
CA VAL A 286 13.34 -1.38 3.82
C VAL A 286 13.12 0.10 4.12
N ALA A 287 14.07 0.73 4.80
CA ALA A 287 14.02 2.14 5.14
C ALA A 287 14.32 3.04 3.91
N PRO A 288 13.87 4.32 3.92
CA PRO A 288 14.14 5.27 2.85
C PRO A 288 15.61 5.41 2.43
N ASP A 289 16.55 5.24 3.36
CA ASP A 289 17.99 5.32 3.10
C ASP A 289 18.58 4.08 2.41
N SER A 290 17.78 3.03 2.19
CA SER A 290 18.18 1.76 1.56
C SER A 290 19.25 0.95 2.32
N THR A 291 19.63 1.39 3.52
CA THR A 291 20.65 0.73 4.35
C THR A 291 20.06 0.00 5.55
N HIS A 292 18.88 0.42 6.02
CA HIS A 292 18.18 -0.23 7.11
C HIS A 292 16.99 -1.06 6.62
N CYS A 293 16.67 -2.13 7.35
CA CYS A 293 15.43 -2.86 7.17
C CYS A 293 14.87 -3.33 8.51
N ALA A 294 13.54 -3.35 8.60
CA ALA A 294 12.80 -3.93 9.71
C ALA A 294 11.97 -5.10 9.21
N TYR A 295 11.84 -6.12 10.04
CA TYR A 295 11.05 -7.30 9.71
C TYR A 295 10.60 -7.99 10.99
N THR A 296 9.64 -8.90 10.84
CA THR A 296 9.11 -9.67 11.95
C THR A 296 9.69 -11.07 11.93
N HIS A 297 10.24 -11.51 13.05
CA HIS A 297 10.53 -12.92 13.30
C HIS A 297 9.32 -13.59 13.95
N VAL A 298 8.69 -14.51 13.22
CA VAL A 298 7.60 -15.34 13.74
C VAL A 298 8.22 -16.56 14.40
N ILE A 299 8.27 -16.52 15.73
CA ILE A 299 8.80 -17.59 16.56
C ILE A 299 7.71 -18.66 16.67
N ALA A 300 7.93 -19.79 16.01
CA ALA A 300 7.07 -20.96 16.13
C ALA A 300 7.32 -21.62 17.49
N ARG A 301 6.25 -22.03 18.16
CA ARG A 301 6.35 -22.78 19.41
C ARG A 301 6.27 -24.27 19.12
N GLU A 302 6.98 -25.06 19.92
CA GLU A 302 7.00 -26.53 19.82
C GLU A 302 5.61 -27.16 19.95
N ASN A 303 4.67 -26.49 20.64
CA ASN A 303 3.32 -26.96 20.85
C ASN A 303 2.30 -26.16 20.03
N ALA A 304 1.57 -26.87 19.15
CA ALA A 304 0.49 -26.32 18.32
C ALA A 304 -0.68 -25.66 19.09
N ALA A 305 -0.73 -25.83 20.42
CA ALA A 305 -1.73 -25.22 21.29
C ALA A 305 -1.39 -23.77 21.69
N GLU A 306 -0.14 -23.34 21.50
CA GLU A 306 0.29 -21.98 21.85
C GLU A 306 0.32 -21.09 20.61
N SER A 307 -0.07 -19.83 20.77
CA SER A 307 -0.01 -18.87 19.67
C SER A 307 1.45 -18.54 19.33
N SER A 308 1.73 -18.38 18.03
CA SER A 308 3.00 -17.84 17.55
C SER A 308 3.30 -16.51 18.25
N ARG A 309 4.57 -16.25 18.52
CA ARG A 309 5.04 -14.95 19.02
C ARG A 309 5.78 -14.25 17.92
N PHE A 310 5.67 -12.94 17.91
CA PHE A 310 6.21 -12.08 16.87
C PHE A 310 7.24 -11.16 17.52
N GLN A 311 8.46 -11.19 17.01
CA GLN A 311 9.57 -10.39 17.49
C GLN A 311 9.98 -9.38 16.43
N CYS A 312 10.07 -8.11 16.81
CA CYS A 312 10.60 -7.06 15.95
C CYS A 312 12.11 -7.27 15.75
N MET A 313 12.53 -7.25 14.49
CA MET A 313 13.92 -7.28 14.06
C MET A 313 14.23 -5.97 13.33
N ILE A 314 15.35 -5.32 13.68
CA ILE A 314 15.90 -4.19 12.94
C ILE A 314 17.34 -4.52 12.62
N ASN A 315 17.69 -4.61 11.34
CA ASN A 315 19.04 -4.95 10.86
C ASN A 315 19.63 -6.22 11.52
N GLY A 316 18.83 -7.29 11.66
CA GLY A 316 19.27 -8.52 12.31
C GLY A 316 19.18 -8.52 13.84
N GLU A 317 18.97 -7.36 14.47
CA GLU A 317 18.91 -7.24 15.93
C GLU A 317 17.48 -7.29 16.47
N ARG A 318 17.27 -8.04 17.55
CA ARG A 318 15.98 -8.11 18.25
C ARG A 318 15.69 -6.80 18.96
N ARG A 319 14.47 -6.29 18.83
CA ARG A 319 14.02 -5.05 19.49
C ARG A 319 12.73 -5.25 20.28
N GLY A 320 12.80 -5.04 21.59
CA GLY A 320 11.67 -5.25 22.50
C GLY A 320 11.34 -6.72 22.77
N GLU A 321 10.27 -6.94 23.54
CA GLU A 321 9.77 -8.27 23.89
C GLU A 321 8.89 -8.87 22.78
N PRO A 322 8.84 -10.20 22.63
CA PRO A 322 7.92 -10.85 21.70
C PRO A 322 6.45 -10.59 22.04
N VAL A 323 5.66 -10.24 21.03
CA VAL A 323 4.22 -9.94 21.15
C VAL A 323 3.36 -11.01 20.48
N ASN A 324 2.03 -10.91 20.60
CA ASN A 324 1.08 -11.90 20.06
C ASN A 324 0.77 -11.68 18.58
N ASP A 325 0.89 -10.45 18.09
CA ASP A 325 0.69 -10.09 16.69
C ASP A 325 1.43 -8.77 16.41
N MET A 326 1.85 -8.57 15.16
CA MET A 326 2.56 -7.37 14.71
C MET A 326 1.98 -6.88 13.40
N GLY A 327 1.68 -5.58 13.35
CA GLY A 327 1.23 -4.88 12.16
C GLY A 327 2.38 -4.53 11.21
N ALA A 328 2.14 -3.54 10.35
CA ALA A 328 3.13 -3.05 9.40
C ALA A 328 4.17 -2.14 10.07
N PHE A 329 5.38 -2.15 9.54
CA PHE A 329 6.43 -1.20 9.89
C PHE A 329 6.28 0.09 9.07
N VAL A 330 6.49 1.22 9.73
CA VAL A 330 6.51 2.54 9.09
C VAL A 330 7.79 3.26 9.48
N TRP A 331 8.64 3.53 8.50
CA TRP A 331 9.89 4.27 8.70
C TRP A 331 9.63 5.78 8.66
N SER A 332 10.35 6.54 9.48
CA SER A 332 10.49 7.98 9.28
C SER A 332 11.25 8.24 7.97
N ARG A 333 11.01 9.41 7.36
CA ARG A 333 11.60 9.76 6.05
C ARG A 333 13.13 9.82 6.09
N ASP A 334 13.69 10.23 7.22
CA ASP A 334 15.13 10.27 7.47
C ASP A 334 15.73 8.90 7.85
N SER A 335 14.92 7.84 7.87
CA SER A 335 15.30 6.46 8.25
C SER A 335 15.80 6.30 9.68
N SER A 336 15.74 7.34 10.51
CA SER A 336 16.27 7.29 11.87
C SER A 336 15.33 6.60 12.86
N LYS A 337 14.04 6.46 12.52
CA LYS A 337 13.00 5.87 13.38
C LYS A 337 12.12 4.91 12.61
N VAL A 338 11.62 3.91 13.31
CA VAL A 338 10.56 3.01 12.80
C VAL A 338 9.49 2.86 13.86
N ALA A 339 8.24 2.97 13.41
CA ALA A 339 7.05 2.72 14.20
C ALA A 339 6.43 1.39 13.78
N ILE A 340 5.90 0.66 14.77
CA ILE A 340 5.14 -0.56 14.53
C ILE A 340 3.95 -0.66 15.45
N GLU A 341 2.82 -1.09 14.90
CA GLU A 341 1.67 -1.56 15.65
C GLU A 341 1.98 -2.96 16.21
N THR A 342 1.81 -3.14 17.52
CA THR A 342 1.90 -4.45 18.17
C THR A 342 0.59 -4.77 18.87
N LYS A 343 0.17 -6.04 18.86
CA LYS A 343 -0.97 -6.52 19.66
C LYS A 343 -0.50 -7.50 20.73
N SER A 344 -0.92 -7.26 21.96
CA SER A 344 -0.78 -8.19 23.08
C SER A 344 -2.15 -8.65 23.57
N TRP A 345 -2.21 -9.88 24.09
CA TRP A 345 -3.41 -10.41 24.75
C TRP A 345 -3.12 -10.56 26.24
N LYS A 346 -3.93 -9.93 27.08
CA LYS A 346 -3.90 -10.19 28.53
C LYS A 346 -4.80 -11.38 28.85
N GLY A 347 -4.18 -12.52 29.20
CA GLY A 347 -4.87 -13.69 29.76
C GLY A 347 -4.44 -15.03 29.15
N ASP A 348 -4.36 -16.06 30.01
CA ASP A 348 -4.17 -17.47 29.62
C ASP A 348 -5.48 -18.05 29.09
N THR A 349 -6.03 -17.52 28.00
CA THR A 349 -7.21 -18.13 27.38
C THR A 349 -6.77 -19.26 26.47
N LYS A 350 -6.57 -20.45 27.07
CA LYS A 350 -6.39 -21.72 26.33
C LYS A 350 -7.55 -22.02 25.37
N ASP A 351 -8.69 -21.33 25.50
CA ASP A 351 -9.81 -21.41 24.58
C ASP A 351 -9.69 -20.37 23.46
N SER A 352 -9.14 -20.81 22.33
CA SER A 352 -9.03 -20.02 21.10
C SER A 352 -10.37 -19.50 20.56
N LYS A 353 -11.48 -20.13 20.95
CA LYS A 353 -12.84 -19.69 20.61
C LYS A 353 -13.29 -18.43 21.35
N ASN A 354 -12.70 -18.11 22.50
CA ASN A 354 -13.01 -16.90 23.29
C ASN A 354 -12.00 -15.76 23.10
N ILE A 355 -11.00 -15.91 22.21
CA ILE A 355 -10.01 -14.85 21.89
C ILE A 355 -10.69 -13.58 21.30
N ARG A 356 -11.94 -13.68 20.83
CA ARG A 356 -12.69 -12.50 20.40
C ARG A 356 -13.05 -11.55 21.55
N GLU A 357 -13.05 -12.02 22.80
CA GLU A 357 -13.37 -11.24 24.00
C GLU A 357 -12.14 -10.94 24.88
N SER A 358 -10.96 -11.49 24.56
CA SER A 358 -9.73 -11.10 25.25
C SER A 358 -9.34 -9.69 24.85
N ILE A 359 -9.15 -8.82 25.85
CA ILE A 359 -8.69 -7.44 25.70
C ILE A 359 -7.45 -7.45 24.80
N ARG A 360 -7.59 -6.81 23.64
CA ARG A 360 -6.50 -6.62 22.70
C ARG A 360 -5.85 -5.32 23.06
N GLU A 361 -4.59 -5.37 23.45
CA GLU A 361 -3.84 -4.16 23.73
C GLU A 361 -2.93 -3.86 22.57
N TYR A 362 -3.17 -2.70 21.98
CA TYR A 362 -2.41 -2.17 20.88
C TYR A 362 -1.47 -1.09 21.41
N SER A 363 -0.22 -1.11 20.96
CA SER A 363 0.73 -0.03 21.23
C SER A 363 1.53 0.27 19.98
N VAL A 364 1.95 1.54 19.83
CA VAL A 364 2.95 1.93 18.84
C VAL A 364 4.30 2.00 19.55
N LYS A 365 5.32 1.38 18.98
CA LYS A 365 6.69 1.40 19.50
C LYS A 365 7.61 2.10 18.51
N SER A 366 8.31 3.15 18.96
CA SER A 366 9.47 3.68 18.24
C SER A 366 10.73 2.89 18.60
N ASN A 367 11.76 2.95 17.75
CA ASN A 367 13.05 2.30 18.01
C ASN A 367 13.77 2.82 19.27
N ASP A 368 13.33 3.92 19.89
CA ASP A 368 13.88 4.47 21.14
C ASP A 368 13.50 3.65 22.39
N GLU A 369 13.08 2.39 22.25
CA GLU A 369 12.58 1.50 23.30
C GLU A 369 11.31 1.97 24.03
N HIS A 370 10.79 3.16 23.71
CA HIS A 370 9.57 3.70 24.30
C HIS A 370 8.35 3.01 23.68
N ARG A 371 7.67 2.22 24.52
CA ARG A 371 6.36 1.65 24.19
C ARG A 371 5.30 2.70 24.52
N GLY A 372 4.51 3.10 23.52
CA GLY A 372 3.37 3.99 23.71
C GLY A 372 2.29 3.37 24.63
N LYS A 373 1.29 4.18 25.00
CA LYS A 373 0.15 3.73 25.80
C LYS A 373 -0.60 2.57 25.11
N GLU A 374 -1.20 1.69 25.92
CA GLU A 374 -2.00 0.57 25.45
C GLU A 374 -3.45 1.03 25.15
N TYR A 375 -3.99 0.57 24.03
CA TYR A 375 -5.33 0.90 23.51
C TYR A 375 -6.10 -0.36 23.11
N ASP A 376 -7.43 -0.29 23.02
CA ASP A 376 -8.29 -1.38 22.51
C ASP A 376 -8.19 -1.55 20.99
N SER A 377 -7.78 -0.51 20.26
CA SER A 377 -7.39 -0.55 18.84
C SER A 377 -6.50 0.63 18.48
N VAL A 378 -5.63 0.46 17.49
CA VAL A 378 -4.90 1.57 16.85
C VAL A 378 -4.99 1.46 15.33
N SER A 379 -4.88 2.58 14.63
CA SER A 379 -4.65 2.61 13.19
C SER A 379 -3.17 2.39 12.86
N LEU A 380 -2.86 2.24 11.58
CA LEU A 380 -1.48 2.30 11.11
C LEU A 380 -0.87 3.66 11.50
N PRO A 381 0.33 3.68 12.11
CA PRO A 381 1.00 4.91 12.44
C PRO A 381 1.61 5.58 11.21
N THR A 382 1.87 6.88 11.30
CA THR A 382 2.54 7.63 10.24
C THR A 382 3.46 8.71 10.82
N TYR A 383 4.60 8.93 10.18
CA TYR A 383 5.54 9.99 10.54
C TYR A 383 5.28 11.26 9.75
N SER A 384 5.53 12.42 10.35
CA SER A 384 5.63 13.69 9.63
C SER A 384 6.74 13.64 8.57
N SER A 385 6.66 14.53 7.57
CA SER A 385 7.66 14.62 6.49
C SER A 385 9.09 14.85 7.00
N ASP A 386 9.23 15.56 8.13
CA ASP A 386 10.50 15.82 8.80
C ASP A 386 10.94 14.69 9.77
N GLY A 387 10.15 13.62 9.90
CA GLY A 387 10.42 12.46 10.75
C GLY A 387 10.35 12.72 12.26
N LYS A 388 10.02 13.94 12.69
CA LYS A 388 10.03 14.31 14.12
C LYS A 388 8.76 13.88 14.83
N HIS A 389 7.63 13.91 14.14
CA HIS A 389 6.32 13.66 14.73
C HIS A 389 5.74 12.33 14.29
N LEU A 390 5.00 11.68 15.19
CA LEU A 390 4.31 10.42 14.96
C LEU A 390 2.82 10.62 15.27
N ALA A 391 1.97 10.23 14.33
CA ALA A 391 0.53 10.27 14.49
C ALA A 391 -0.11 8.90 14.25
N TYR A 392 -1.15 8.60 15.02
CA TYR A 392 -2.02 7.45 14.79
C TYR A 392 -3.37 7.69 15.46
N PHE A 393 -4.41 7.00 15.00
CA PHE A 393 -5.67 6.95 15.72
C PHE A 393 -5.68 5.79 16.69
N ALA A 394 -6.31 5.97 17.83
CA ALA A 394 -6.45 4.93 18.84
C ALA A 394 -7.85 4.95 19.44
N SER A 395 -8.28 3.84 20.04
CA SER A 395 -9.55 3.76 20.78
C SER A 395 -9.31 3.11 22.12
N ASN A 396 -9.86 3.67 23.20
CA ASN A 396 -9.80 3.08 24.55
C ASN A 396 -11.04 2.22 24.87
N ASP A 397 -12.01 2.16 23.94
CA ASP A 397 -13.23 1.37 24.05
C ASP A 397 -13.92 1.22 22.66
N SER A 398 -15.21 0.91 22.64
CA SER A 398 -16.03 0.89 21.42
C SER A 398 -16.66 2.25 21.06
N THR A 399 -16.45 3.31 21.83
CA THR A 399 -17.26 4.54 21.77
C THR A 399 -16.62 5.68 20.98
N GLY A 400 -15.31 5.66 20.71
CA GLY A 400 -14.71 6.63 19.81
C GLY A 400 -13.20 6.49 19.60
N PHE A 401 -12.73 6.94 18.43
CA PHE A 401 -11.31 7.09 18.17
C PHE A 401 -10.79 8.42 18.74
N MET A 402 -9.52 8.48 19.07
CA MET A 402 -8.77 9.70 19.39
C MET A 402 -7.54 9.79 18.49
N LEU A 403 -7.12 11.01 18.16
CA LEU A 403 -5.84 11.22 17.51
C LEU A 403 -4.76 11.18 18.61
N VAL A 404 -3.74 10.35 18.42
CA VAL A 404 -2.53 10.39 19.23
C VAL A 404 -1.45 11.05 18.39
N PHE A 405 -0.84 12.12 18.91
CA PHE A 405 0.21 12.88 18.25
C PHE A 405 1.38 13.03 19.22
N ASN A 406 2.53 12.42 18.91
CA ASN A 406 3.71 12.35 19.80
C ASN A 406 3.39 11.88 21.22
N ASP A 407 2.65 10.77 21.31
CA ASP A 407 2.18 10.17 22.58
C ASP A 407 1.19 11.04 23.38
N GLU A 408 0.76 12.19 22.86
CA GLU A 408 -0.31 13.00 23.44
C GLU A 408 -1.67 12.67 22.82
N GLU A 409 -2.69 12.49 23.66
CA GLU A 409 -4.06 12.16 23.24
C GLU A 409 -4.87 13.43 22.98
N TYR A 410 -5.41 13.54 21.77
CA TYR A 410 -6.31 14.61 21.35
C TYR A 410 -7.72 14.02 21.16
N PRO A 411 -8.73 14.51 21.92
CA PRO A 411 -10.09 14.01 21.80
C PRO A 411 -10.63 14.31 20.41
N LEU A 412 -11.11 13.29 19.70
CA LEU A 412 -11.99 13.53 18.56
C LEU A 412 -13.39 13.75 19.10
N TYR A 413 -14.08 14.73 18.54
CA TYR A 413 -15.43 15.12 18.93
C TYR A 413 -16.35 13.91 19.14
N ASP A 414 -17.17 14.00 20.20
CA ASP A 414 -18.16 13.00 20.57
C ASP A 414 -19.08 12.66 19.39
N ASN A 415 -19.25 11.36 19.15
CA ASN A 415 -20.09 10.80 18.09
C ASN A 415 -21.55 11.29 18.17
N GLU A 416 -21.97 11.90 19.29
CA GLU A 416 -23.30 12.50 19.45
C GLU A 416 -23.63 13.61 18.43
N THR A 417 -22.65 14.32 17.86
CA THR A 417 -22.94 15.28 16.76
C THR A 417 -23.05 14.63 15.37
N MET A 418 -22.63 13.37 15.23
CA MET A 418 -22.73 12.57 13.99
C MET A 418 -23.87 11.53 14.08
N SER A 419 -24.36 11.22 15.28
CA SER A 419 -25.40 10.24 15.56
C SER A 419 -26.80 10.82 15.39
N THR A 420 -27.28 10.91 14.15
CA THR A 420 -28.69 10.60 13.90
C THR A 420 -28.78 9.37 13.00
N LYS A 421 -28.82 8.21 13.67
CA LYS A 421 -29.13 6.85 13.21
C LYS A 421 -28.08 6.16 12.34
N THR A 422 -27.46 5.12 12.91
CA THR A 422 -27.05 3.92 12.15
C THR A 422 -27.04 2.68 13.03
N ASP A 423 -27.58 1.59 12.47
CA ASP A 423 -27.42 0.21 12.94
C ASP A 423 -26.10 -0.40 12.43
N GLN A 424 -25.61 -1.38 13.16
CA GLN A 424 -24.29 -2.02 13.05
C GLN A 424 -23.98 -2.64 11.67
N VAL A 425 -22.95 -2.14 10.97
CA VAL A 425 -22.15 -2.93 10.01
C VAL A 425 -20.67 -2.49 10.05
N GLY A 426 -19.77 -3.47 10.10
CA GLY A 426 -18.33 -3.40 10.34
C GLY A 426 -17.53 -2.23 9.73
N ASN A 427 -16.77 -1.56 10.60
CA ASN A 427 -15.77 -0.55 10.27
C ASN A 427 -14.50 -1.19 9.69
N ARG A 428 -13.97 -0.60 8.61
CA ARG A 428 -12.63 -0.86 8.06
C ARG A 428 -11.62 0.16 8.61
N PRO A 429 -10.30 -0.13 8.60
CA PRO A 429 -9.29 0.79 9.10
C PRO A 429 -9.25 2.10 8.30
N LEU A 430 -8.96 3.17 9.04
CA LEU A 430 -8.79 4.55 8.60
C LEU A 430 -7.38 4.73 8.01
N ASP A 431 -7.26 5.38 6.85
CA ASP A 431 -5.97 5.61 6.18
C ASP A 431 -5.51 7.06 6.40
N LEU A 432 -4.22 7.23 6.72
CA LEU A 432 -3.60 8.51 7.09
C LEU A 432 -2.53 8.92 6.06
N ARG A 433 -2.56 10.17 5.61
CA ARG A 433 -1.50 10.78 4.79
C ARG A 433 -1.08 12.14 5.34
N PHE A 434 0.21 12.46 5.23
CA PHE A 434 0.73 13.80 5.50
C PHE A 434 1.13 14.44 4.17
N GLU A 435 0.68 15.67 3.92
CA GLU A 435 1.18 16.50 2.82
C GLU A 435 1.78 17.80 3.37
N GLU A 436 2.73 18.39 2.65
CA GLU A 436 3.34 19.67 3.00
C GLU A 436 2.96 20.72 1.96
N GLU A 437 2.45 21.87 2.42
CA GLU A 437 2.30 23.07 1.60
C GLU A 437 3.55 23.93 1.77
N THR A 438 4.35 24.07 0.71
CA THR A 438 5.57 24.91 0.77
C THR A 438 5.21 26.39 0.63
N VAL A 439 4.77 27.02 1.71
CA VAL A 439 4.68 28.49 1.81
C VAL A 439 5.30 28.95 3.12
N GLN A 440 6.63 29.16 3.13
CA GLN A 440 7.40 29.88 4.18
C GLN A 440 6.84 29.80 5.62
N GLY A 441 6.46 28.61 6.09
CA GLY A 441 5.84 28.38 7.39
C GLY A 441 5.56 26.90 7.62
N THR A 442 5.87 26.42 8.82
CA THR A 442 5.70 25.03 9.29
C THR A 442 4.23 24.69 9.54
N ALA A 443 3.46 24.48 8.48
CA ALA A 443 2.14 23.87 8.57
C ALA A 443 2.23 22.38 8.18
N VAL A 444 1.78 21.50 9.07
CA VAL A 444 1.64 20.06 8.78
C VAL A 444 0.16 19.80 8.55
N SER A 445 -0.20 19.26 7.38
CA SER A 445 -1.56 18.78 7.13
C SER A 445 -1.62 17.26 7.32
N LEU A 446 -2.61 16.78 8.10
CA LEU A 446 -2.91 15.36 8.28
C LEU A 446 -4.24 15.07 7.60
N GLU A 447 -4.26 14.19 6.61
CA GLU A 447 -5.48 13.78 5.95
C GLU A 447 -5.96 12.43 6.48
N ALA A 448 -7.21 12.39 6.92
CA ALA A 448 -7.89 11.17 7.30
C ALA A 448 -9.07 10.92 6.35
N THR A 449 -9.11 9.74 5.73
CA THR A 449 -10.20 9.35 4.82
C THR A 449 -11.18 8.40 5.52
N PHE A 450 -12.40 8.84 5.74
CA PHE A 450 -13.49 8.11 6.39
C PHE A 450 -14.47 7.54 5.36
N LYS A 451 -15.08 6.39 5.67
CA LYS A 451 -16.24 5.88 4.94
C LYS A 451 -17.46 5.87 5.86
N ILE A 452 -18.47 6.68 5.55
CA ILE A 452 -19.71 6.79 6.34
C ILE A 452 -20.89 6.66 5.37
N ASP A 453 -21.74 5.65 5.57
CA ASP A 453 -22.96 5.42 4.75
C ASP A 453 -22.73 5.41 3.22
N GLY A 454 -21.63 4.77 2.79
CA GLY A 454 -21.28 4.70 1.36
C GLY A 454 -20.57 5.95 0.81
N ARG A 455 -20.43 7.00 1.60
CA ARG A 455 -19.72 8.23 1.24
C ARG A 455 -18.28 8.18 1.73
N ILE A 456 -17.37 8.74 0.92
CA ILE A 456 -15.98 8.99 1.31
C ILE A 456 -15.89 10.43 1.81
N ALA A 457 -15.46 10.61 3.06
CA ALA A 457 -15.18 11.93 3.62
C ALA A 457 -13.68 12.02 3.88
N VAL A 458 -13.00 13.02 3.33
CA VAL A 458 -11.60 13.30 3.65
C VAL A 458 -11.58 14.51 4.58
N ARG A 459 -10.89 14.40 5.72
CA ARG A 459 -10.71 15.51 6.66
C ARG A 459 -9.23 15.83 6.80
N THR A 460 -8.87 17.06 6.45
CA THR A 460 -7.54 17.61 6.64
C THR A 460 -7.48 18.32 7.98
N PHE A 461 -6.54 17.92 8.84
CA PHE A 461 -6.20 18.62 10.07
C PHE A 461 -4.97 19.47 9.80
N MET A 462 -5.07 20.78 10.05
CA MET A 462 -3.95 21.71 9.90
C MET A 462 -3.34 21.95 11.27
N PHE A 463 -2.06 21.63 11.43
CA PHE A 463 -1.28 21.95 12.62
C PHE A 463 -0.30 23.06 12.27
N SER A 464 -0.48 24.25 12.86
CA SER A 464 0.52 25.29 12.86
C SER A 464 1.10 25.41 14.27
N GLU A 465 2.42 25.34 14.42
CA GLU A 465 3.03 25.89 15.63
C GLU A 465 2.77 27.40 15.61
N ALA A 466 2.04 27.91 16.61
CA ALA A 466 1.93 29.34 16.82
C ALA A 466 3.30 29.87 17.24
N VAL A 467 4.11 30.31 16.27
CA VAL A 467 5.29 31.11 16.55
C VAL A 467 4.79 32.45 17.07
N ASP A 468 4.93 32.68 18.37
CA ASP A 468 4.63 33.95 19.03
C ASP A 468 5.42 35.09 18.32
N PRO A 469 4.76 36.03 17.62
CA PRO A 469 5.44 37.10 16.89
C PRO A 469 6.12 38.12 17.80
N VAL A 470 5.88 38.08 19.12
CA VAL A 470 6.20 39.19 20.04
C VAL A 470 7.68 39.21 20.49
N LYS A 471 8.53 38.28 20.05
CA LYS A 471 9.97 38.30 20.39
C LYS A 471 10.93 38.77 19.30
N ARG A 472 10.44 39.42 18.23
CA ARG A 472 11.31 39.89 17.13
C ARG A 472 11.54 41.40 17.02
N GLU A 473 11.01 42.21 17.93
CA GLU A 473 11.32 43.65 18.02
C GLU A 473 12.04 43.98 19.34
N GLN A 474 13.34 43.70 19.40
CA GLN A 474 14.27 44.38 20.30
C GLN A 474 15.68 44.29 19.71
N LEU A 475 15.90 45.03 18.63
CA LEU A 475 17.20 45.42 18.10
C LEU A 475 16.98 46.68 17.25
N GLU A 476 16.63 47.77 17.92
CA GLU A 476 16.76 49.11 17.35
C GLU A 476 18.22 49.57 17.51
N LEU A 477 18.82 49.86 16.35
CA LEU A 477 19.52 51.11 16.05
C LEU A 477 20.43 51.70 17.14
N GLU A 478 21.74 51.44 17.00
CA GLU A 478 22.75 52.47 17.27
C GLU A 478 23.71 52.58 16.07
N ASP A 479 23.73 53.80 15.53
CA ASP A 479 24.85 54.53 14.94
C ASP A 479 25.63 53.97 13.72
N GLY A 480 25.43 54.67 12.59
CA GLY A 480 26.53 55.50 12.09
C GLY A 480 27.18 55.10 10.77
N LEU A 481 26.88 55.91 9.74
CA LEU A 481 27.82 56.40 8.71
C LEU A 481 28.64 55.36 7.93
N PHE A 482 28.34 55.17 6.64
CA PHE A 482 29.33 55.36 5.57
C PHE A 482 28.62 55.69 4.24
N SER A 483 28.95 56.87 3.70
CA SER A 483 28.75 57.25 2.31
C SER A 483 29.81 56.56 1.45
N LEU A 484 29.43 56.07 0.27
CA LEU A 484 30.33 55.97 -0.88
C LEU A 484 29.55 56.37 -2.12
N ASP A 485 29.87 57.57 -2.61
CA ASP A 485 29.67 57.98 -3.99
C ASP A 485 30.71 57.30 -4.88
N SER A 486 30.36 57.20 -6.16
CA SER A 486 31.11 56.67 -7.30
C SER A 486 32.52 57.24 -7.49
N ASP A 487 33.50 56.34 -7.62
CA ASP A 487 34.37 56.17 -8.80
C ASP A 487 35.18 54.86 -8.70
#